data_AF-A0A533W356-F1
#
_entry.id   AF-A0A533W356-F1
#
_cell.length_a   1.000
_cell.length_b   1.000
_cell.length_c   1.000
_cell.angle_alpha   90.00
_cell.angle_beta   90.00
_cell.angle_gamma   90.00
#
_symmetry.space_group_name_H-M   'P 1'
#
loop_
_entity.id
_entity.type
_entity.pdbx_description
1 polymer ?
#
loop_
_entity_poly.entity_id
_entity_poly.type
_entity_poly.pdbx_seq_one_letter_code
_entity_poly.pdbx_strand_id
1 'polypeptide(L)'
;MDKERRLIVVAVAAVVIAAAATAFFTPSQTTLPIPEPRQNKGNSSSGIQVLAENLEVPWAIDVAQDGRLFFTERPGRIRVIENGTLLEEPAAYINVEQNGESGLLGLVLHP
;
A
#
# COMPACT_ATOMS: atom_id res chain seq x y z
N MET A 1 -12.87 6.05 -56.61
CA MET A 1 -12.79 5.14 -55.43
C MET A 1 -13.92 4.14 -55.57
N ASP A 2 -13.54 2.91 -55.88
CA ASP A 2 -14.34 1.69 -55.95
C ASP A 2 -15.14 1.45 -54.65
N LYS A 3 -16.34 0.89 -54.81
CA LYS A 3 -17.30 0.66 -53.72
C LYS A 3 -16.69 -0.21 -52.60
N GLU A 4 -15.81 -1.12 -52.97
CA GLU A 4 -15.10 -2.04 -52.05
C GLU A 4 -14.13 -1.29 -51.12
N ARG A 5 -13.31 -0.35 -51.64
CA ARG A 5 -12.40 0.44 -50.80
C ARG A 5 -13.14 1.37 -49.83
N ARG A 6 -14.30 1.90 -50.24
CA ARG A 6 -15.15 2.71 -49.35
C ARG A 6 -15.71 1.88 -48.18
N LEU A 7 -16.12 0.65 -48.45
CA LEU A 7 -16.61 -0.29 -47.43
C LEU A 7 -15.52 -0.67 -46.41
N ILE A 8 -14.30 -0.94 -46.89
CA ILE A 8 -13.16 -1.29 -46.02
C ILE A 8 -12.80 -0.12 -45.08
N VAL A 9 -12.75 1.11 -45.60
CA VAL A 9 -12.40 2.30 -44.80
C VAL A 9 -13.42 2.55 -43.69
N VAL A 10 -14.72 2.39 -43.98
CA VAL A 10 -15.79 2.55 -42.98
C VAL A 10 -15.70 1.46 -41.90
N ALA A 11 -15.43 0.21 -42.28
CA ALA A 11 -15.29 -0.90 -41.33
C ALA A 11 -14.10 -0.67 -40.38
N VAL A 12 -12.95 -0.24 -40.90
CA VAL A 12 -11.76 0.06 -40.07
C VAL A 12 -12.02 1.23 -39.13
N ALA A 13 -12.65 2.31 -39.61
CA ALA A 13 -13.01 3.45 -38.77
C ALA A 13 -13.96 3.05 -37.63
N ALA A 14 -14.96 2.20 -37.91
CA ALA A 14 -15.89 1.70 -36.89
C ALA A 14 -15.18 0.85 -35.81
N VAL A 15 -14.23 -0.01 -36.22
CA VAL A 15 -13.44 -0.82 -35.27
C VAL A 15 -12.54 0.05 -34.39
N VAL A 16 -11.90 1.07 -34.96
CA VAL A 16 -11.06 2.02 -34.20
C VAL A 16 -11.89 2.82 -33.20
N ILE A 17 -13.09 3.28 -33.59
CA ILE A 17 -14.01 4.00 -32.70
C ILE A 17 -14.50 3.09 -31.56
N ALA A 18 -14.85 1.84 -31.88
CA ALA A 18 -15.28 0.86 -30.86
C ALA A 18 -14.15 0.52 -29.88
N ALA A 19 -12.92 0.33 -30.36
CA ALA A 19 -11.76 0.09 -29.51
C ALA A 19 -11.43 1.29 -28.61
N ALA A 20 -11.48 2.51 -29.15
CA ALA A 20 -11.29 3.73 -28.35
C ALA A 20 -12.38 3.87 -27.27
N ALA A 21 -13.65 3.59 -27.60
CA ALA A 21 -14.74 3.64 -26.64
C ALA A 21 -14.53 2.69 -25.46
N THR A 22 -13.98 1.48 -25.68
CA THR A 22 -13.73 0.55 -24.57
C THR A 22 -12.78 1.10 -23.51
N ALA A 23 -11.77 1.90 -23.89
CA ALA A 23 -10.83 2.52 -22.95
C ALA A 23 -11.46 3.66 -22.12
N PHE A 24 -12.44 4.37 -22.66
CA PHE A 24 -13.12 5.48 -21.98
C PHE A 24 -14.33 5.05 -21.14
N PHE A 25 -14.93 3.89 -21.45
CA PHE A 25 -16.14 3.39 -20.78
C PHE A 25 -15.91 2.26 -19.78
N THR A 26 -14.68 1.75 -19.60
CA THR A 26 -14.39 0.84 -18.48
C THR A 26 -14.41 1.60 -17.15
N PRO A 27 -15.35 1.30 -16.22
CA PRO A 27 -15.24 1.83 -14.87
C PRO A 27 -14.08 1.13 -14.15
N SER A 28 -12.93 1.81 -14.05
CA SER A 28 -11.77 1.31 -13.29
C SER A 28 -11.93 1.41 -11.76
N GLN A 29 -13.15 1.60 -11.25
CA GLN A 29 -13.37 1.80 -9.82
C GLN A 29 -13.53 0.45 -9.11
N THR A 30 -12.40 -0.19 -8.80
CA THR A 30 -12.33 -1.08 -7.61
C THR A 30 -11.73 -0.29 -6.47
N THR A 31 -12.37 0.82 -6.11
CA THR A 31 -12.07 1.50 -4.86
C THR A 31 -12.96 0.86 -3.81
N LEU A 32 -12.48 -0.19 -3.14
CA LEU A 32 -13.09 -0.57 -1.87
C LEU A 32 -12.87 0.64 -0.92
N PRO A 33 -13.92 1.31 -0.43
CA PRO A 33 -13.75 2.38 0.52
C PRO A 33 -13.26 1.76 1.83
N ILE A 34 -11.94 1.76 2.03
CA ILE A 34 -11.37 1.53 3.35
C ILE A 34 -11.77 2.75 4.18
N PRO A 35 -12.48 2.57 5.30
CA PRO A 35 -12.86 3.70 6.13
C PRO A 35 -11.60 4.44 6.57
N GLU A 36 -11.57 5.76 6.39
CA GLU A 36 -10.49 6.58 6.92
C GLU A 36 -10.38 6.35 8.44
N PRO A 37 -9.16 6.33 9.01
CA PRO A 37 -8.99 6.28 10.45
C PRO A 37 -9.81 7.38 11.11
N ARG A 38 -10.83 6.99 11.89
CA ARG A 38 -11.69 7.95 12.60
C ARG A 38 -10.87 8.64 13.67
N GLN A 39 -10.49 9.90 13.42
CA GLN A 39 -9.87 10.79 14.40
C GLN A 39 -10.91 11.09 15.50
N ASN A 40 -10.87 10.36 16.62
CA ASN A 40 -11.80 10.55 17.73
C ASN A 40 -11.57 11.90 18.43
N LYS A 41 -12.35 12.92 18.08
CA LYS A 41 -12.72 13.99 19.01
C LYS A 41 -13.94 13.53 19.82
N GLY A 42 -13.72 12.76 20.87
CA GLY A 42 -14.76 12.44 21.87
C GLY A 42 -14.91 10.95 22.15
N ASN A 43 -14.49 10.57 23.37
CA ASN A 43 -14.76 9.35 24.14
C ASN A 43 -15.40 8.15 23.41
N SER A 44 -14.54 7.13 23.21
CA SER A 44 -14.86 5.71 22.96
C SER A 44 -15.41 5.34 21.57
N SER A 45 -14.56 5.35 20.54
CA SER A 45 -14.78 4.50 19.35
C SER A 45 -14.04 3.17 19.52
N SER A 46 -14.80 2.09 19.67
CA SER A 46 -14.25 0.73 19.78
C SER A 46 -13.81 0.26 18.40
N GLY A 47 -12.50 0.03 18.24
CA GLY A 47 -11.98 -0.84 17.18
C GLY A 47 -10.62 -0.47 16.58
N ILE A 48 -10.17 0.78 16.67
CA ILE A 48 -8.89 1.22 16.06
C ILE A 48 -8.15 2.14 17.02
N GLN A 49 -6.87 1.83 17.27
CA GLN A 49 -5.95 2.66 18.03
C GLN A 49 -4.70 2.89 17.20
N VAL A 50 -4.33 4.17 17.04
CA VAL A 50 -3.05 4.54 16.44
C VAL A 50 -1.96 4.39 17.49
N LEU A 51 -0.96 3.54 17.21
CA LEU A 51 0.17 3.28 18.12
C LEU A 51 1.43 4.07 17.75
N ALA A 52 1.58 4.42 16.47
CA ALA A 52 2.69 5.20 15.95
C ALA A 52 2.30 5.89 14.63
N GLU A 53 2.91 7.04 14.37
CA GLU A 53 2.75 7.83 13.14
C GLU A 53 4.14 8.25 12.63
N ASN A 54 4.20 8.83 11.43
CA ASN A 54 5.43 9.32 10.80
C ASN A 54 6.52 8.24 10.61
N LEU A 55 6.09 7.00 10.34
CA LEU A 55 6.96 5.87 10.05
C LEU A 55 7.47 5.92 8.59
N GLU A 56 8.66 5.42 8.35
CA GLU A 56 9.29 5.40 7.03
C GLU A 56 9.13 4.03 6.37
N VAL A 57 8.01 3.86 5.67
CA VAL A 57 7.67 2.64 4.92
C VAL A 57 7.80 1.37 5.79
N PRO A 58 6.95 1.24 6.83
CA PRO A 58 6.92 0.03 7.64
C PRO A 58 6.52 -1.19 6.79
N TRP A 59 7.16 -2.35 6.99
CA TRP A 59 7.00 -3.51 6.11
C TRP A 59 6.47 -4.76 6.82
N ALA A 60 7.13 -5.24 7.86
CA ALA A 60 6.74 -6.41 8.64
C ALA A 60 6.68 -6.08 10.14
N ILE A 61 5.84 -6.79 10.89
CA ILE A 61 5.66 -6.66 12.34
C ILE A 61 5.56 -8.04 12.99
N ASP A 62 6.12 -8.19 14.19
CA ASP A 62 5.96 -9.36 15.04
C ASP A 62 5.86 -8.95 16.52
N VAL A 63 5.25 -9.82 17.32
CA VAL A 63 4.90 -9.52 18.72
C VAL A 63 5.72 -10.40 19.65
N ALA A 64 6.52 -9.78 20.50
CA ALA A 64 7.28 -10.49 21.52
C ALA A 64 6.35 -11.04 22.63
N GLN A 65 6.80 -12.08 23.33
CA GLN A 65 6.05 -12.66 24.46
C GLN A 65 5.76 -11.65 25.59
N ASP A 66 6.61 -10.65 25.73
CA ASP A 66 6.45 -9.55 26.69
C ASP A 66 5.50 -8.44 26.22
N GLY A 67 4.90 -8.59 25.03
CA GLY A 67 3.95 -7.66 24.45
C GLY A 67 4.55 -6.51 23.65
N ARG A 68 5.89 -6.42 23.53
CA ARG A 68 6.53 -5.44 22.64
C ARG A 68 6.25 -5.78 21.19
N LEU A 69 6.02 -4.74 20.38
CA LEU A 69 5.89 -4.88 18.93
C LEU A 69 7.23 -4.53 18.27
N PHE A 70 7.78 -5.45 17.50
CA PHE A 70 8.96 -5.22 16.67
C PHE A 70 8.53 -5.11 15.22
N PHE A 71 8.98 -4.08 14.51
CA PHE A 71 8.66 -3.93 13.10
C PHE A 71 9.84 -3.41 12.29
N THR A 72 9.86 -3.74 11.01
CA THR A 72 10.85 -3.27 10.04
C THR A 72 10.37 -1.99 9.38
N GLU A 73 11.30 -1.05 9.18
CA GLU A 73 11.16 0.03 8.21
C GLU A 73 12.14 -0.23 7.07
N ARG A 74 11.63 -0.13 5.84
CA ARG A 74 12.34 -0.55 4.62
C ARG A 74 13.76 0.04 4.45
N PRO A 75 14.08 1.27 4.89
CA PRO A 75 15.44 1.81 4.86
C PRO A 75 16.46 1.09 5.77
N GLY A 76 16.06 0.08 6.55
CA GLY A 76 16.97 -0.72 7.35
C GLY A 76 16.84 -0.55 8.86
N ARG A 77 15.72 -0.04 9.38
CA ARG A 77 15.53 0.16 10.83
C ARG A 77 14.63 -0.92 11.42
N ILE A 78 15.01 -1.46 12.58
CA ILE A 78 14.11 -2.27 13.42
C ILE A 78 13.60 -1.36 14.53
N ARG A 79 12.30 -1.06 14.52
CA ARG A 79 11.63 -0.18 15.48
C ARG A 79 10.89 -1.02 16.52
N VAL A 80 10.64 -0.41 17.68
CA VAL A 80 9.97 -1.05 18.81
C VAL A 80 8.87 -0.15 19.35
N ILE A 81 7.68 -0.71 19.56
CA ILE A 81 6.66 -0.10 20.41
C ILE A 81 6.60 -0.89 21.71
N GLU A 82 6.74 -0.19 22.83
CA GLU A 82 6.66 -0.73 24.18
C GLU A 82 5.59 0.04 24.95
N ASN A 83 4.67 -0.68 25.61
CA ASN A 83 3.58 -0.07 26.37
C ASN A 83 2.77 0.97 25.57
N GLY A 84 2.56 0.71 24.28
CA GLY A 84 1.82 1.60 23.37
C GLY A 84 2.58 2.86 22.94
N THR A 85 3.87 2.96 23.25
CA THR A 85 4.73 4.09 22.87
C THR A 85 5.84 3.63 21.93
N LEU A 86 6.03 4.34 20.81
CA LEU A 86 7.18 4.15 19.93
C LEU A 86 8.47 4.61 20.63
N LEU A 87 9.44 3.71 20.76
CA LEU A 87 10.76 4.09 21.29
C LEU A 87 11.46 5.05 20.31
N GLU A 88 12.16 6.04 20.85
CA GLU A 88 12.86 7.08 20.06
C GLU A 88 13.93 6.47 19.15
N GLU A 89 14.82 5.68 19.76
CA GLU A 89 15.89 4.96 19.08
C GLU A 89 15.43 3.61 18.51
N PRO A 90 15.81 3.26 17.27
CA PRO A 90 15.66 1.90 16.75
C PRO A 90 16.42 0.88 17.62
N ALA A 91 15.87 -0.33 17.72
CA ALA A 91 16.56 -1.45 18.35
C ALA A 91 17.78 -1.92 17.55
N ALA A 92 17.74 -1.76 16.22
CA ALA A 92 18.86 -2.08 15.35
C ALA A 92 18.78 -1.33 14.02
N TYR A 93 19.94 -1.22 13.37
CA TYR A 93 20.11 -0.80 11.99
C TYR A 93 20.74 -1.93 11.20
N ILE A 94 20.14 -2.27 10.07
CA ILE A 94 20.63 -3.28 9.13
C ILE A 94 21.00 -2.54 7.85
N ASN A 95 22.24 -2.68 7.41
CA ASN A 95 22.67 -2.11 6.15
C ASN A 95 22.00 -2.85 4.98
N VAL A 96 21.13 -2.16 4.26
CA VAL A 96 20.35 -2.68 3.13
C VAL A 96 20.39 -1.69 1.98
N GLU A 97 20.20 -2.17 0.77
CA GLU A 97 19.94 -1.31 -0.38
C GLU A 97 18.42 -1.16 -0.57
N GLN A 98 17.93 0.08 -0.58
CA GLN A 98 16.53 0.39 -0.85
C GLN A 98 16.36 0.89 -2.29
N ASN A 99 15.86 0.03 -3.17
CA ASN A 99 15.60 0.31 -4.58
C ASN A 99 14.38 -0.51 -5.05
N GLY A 100 13.35 0.18 -5.55
CA GLY A 100 12.07 -0.46 -5.88
C GLY A 100 11.50 -1.21 -4.67
N GLU A 101 11.36 -2.53 -4.81
CA GLU A 101 10.85 -3.44 -3.77
C GLU A 101 11.95 -3.99 -2.84
N SER A 102 13.21 -3.58 -3.01
CA SER A 102 14.30 -3.99 -2.11
C SER A 102 14.35 -3.15 -0.83
N GLY A 103 14.99 -3.70 0.20
CA GLY A 103 15.21 -3.07 1.50
C GLY A 103 15.11 -4.09 2.63
N LEU A 104 14.85 -3.62 3.85
CA LEU A 104 14.57 -4.48 4.99
C LEU A 104 13.10 -4.89 4.96
N LEU A 105 12.84 -6.18 4.66
CA LEU A 105 11.50 -6.71 4.45
C LEU A 105 10.96 -7.40 5.70
N GLY A 106 11.10 -8.73 5.78
CA GLY A 106 10.57 -9.54 6.86
C GLY A 106 11.43 -9.52 8.12
N LEU A 107 10.79 -9.77 9.26
CA LEU A 107 11.42 -10.21 10.50
C LEU A 107 10.57 -11.32 11.12
N VAL A 108 11.16 -12.09 12.03
CA VAL A 108 10.45 -13.02 12.91
C VAL A 108 11.23 -13.11 14.22
N LEU A 109 10.51 -13.15 15.33
CA LEU A 109 11.08 -13.37 16.65
C LEU A 109 11.23 -14.88 16.88
N HIS A 110 12.35 -15.26 17.51
CA HIS A 110 12.52 -16.64 17.94
C HIS A 110 11.46 -16.97 19.02
N PRO A 111 10.87 -18.19 19.01
CA PRO A 111 9.94 -18.64 20.04
C PRO A 111 10.45 -18.49 21.47
#